data_AF-A0A915MWY4-F1
#
_entry.id   AF-A0A915MWY4-F1
#
_cell.length_a   1.000
_cell.length_b   1.000
_cell.length_c   1.000
_cell.angle_alpha   90.00
_cell.angle_beta   90.00
_cell.angle_gamma   90.00
#
_symmetry.space_group_name_H-M   'P 1'
#
loop_
_entity.id
_entity.type
_entity.pdbx_description
1 polymer ?
#
loop_
_entity_poly.entity_id
_entity_poly.type
_entity_poly.pdbx_seq_one_letter_code
_entity_poly.pdbx_strand_id
1 'polypeptide(L)'
;MASAETAKDEQTFPCRICTRRFIKSSLDKHEQACKKLTKIQRKVFDSGKQRALNSDIPINDVRKVQKEREKMGGVFPRPQTNWRERHEEFIGAVSASKQVGNALKTGAPLP
;
A
#
# COMPACT_ATOMS: atom_id res chain seq x y z
N MET A 1 -35.46 6.85 12.75
CA MET A 1 -35.53 8.18 12.11
C MET A 1 -34.34 8.98 12.60
N ALA A 2 -33.30 9.13 11.78
CA ALA A 2 -32.16 10.01 12.06
C ALA A 2 -32.06 11.03 10.93
N SER A 3 -32.16 12.29 11.32
CA SER A 3 -32.34 13.47 10.47
C SER A 3 -31.11 13.81 9.63
N ALA A 4 -31.39 14.55 8.56
CA ALA A 4 -30.53 14.97 7.46
C ALA A 4 -29.27 15.76 7.83
N GLU A 5 -28.23 15.62 7.02
CA GLU A 5 -27.32 16.72 6.68
C GLU A 5 -27.32 16.90 5.16
N THR A 6 -27.81 18.06 4.74
CA THR A 6 -28.02 18.46 3.35
C THR A 6 -26.69 18.52 2.60
N ALA A 7 -26.54 17.68 1.57
CA ALA A 7 -25.58 17.93 0.52
C ALA A 7 -25.99 19.24 -0.16
N LYS A 8 -25.33 20.35 0.19
CA LYS A 8 -25.44 21.59 -0.59
C LYS A 8 -24.93 21.26 -1.99
N ASP A 9 -25.85 21.19 -2.94
CA ASP A 9 -25.54 21.15 -4.37
C ASP A 9 -24.95 22.51 -4.76
N GLU A 10 -23.68 22.71 -4.39
CA GLU A 10 -22.94 23.91 -4.74
C GLU A 10 -22.48 23.78 -6.19
N GLN A 11 -22.85 24.76 -7.02
CA GLN A 11 -22.54 24.76 -8.44
C GLN A 11 -21.03 24.62 -8.68
N THR A 12 -20.66 23.57 -9.42
CA THR A 12 -19.26 23.28 -9.73
C THR A 12 -18.85 23.82 -11.09
N PHE A 13 -17.68 24.44 -11.15
CA PHE A 13 -17.10 25.06 -12.34
C PHE A 13 -15.84 24.29 -12.76
N PRO A 14 -15.57 24.14 -14.07
CA PRO A 14 -14.38 23.46 -14.56
C PRO A 14 -13.13 24.34 -14.44
N CYS A 15 -12.00 23.74 -14.05
CA CYS A 15 -10.69 24.38 -14.13
C CYS A 15 -10.26 24.53 -15.60
N ARG A 16 -9.76 25.70 -15.99
CA ARG A 16 -9.28 25.98 -17.36
C ARG A 16 -8.04 25.19 -17.78
N ILE A 17 -7.34 24.59 -16.82
CA ILE A 17 -6.04 23.93 -17.03
C ILE A 17 -6.18 22.40 -17.07
N CYS A 18 -6.83 21.81 -16.06
CA CYS A 18 -6.95 20.35 -15.94
C CYS A 18 -8.38 19.82 -16.12
N THR A 19 -9.33 20.68 -16.49
CA THR A 19 -10.75 20.39 -16.79
C THR A 19 -11.58 19.71 -15.68
N ARG A 20 -10.97 19.43 -14.52
CA ARG A 20 -11.66 18.93 -13.33
C ARG A 20 -12.60 20.01 -12.77
N ARG A 21 -13.74 19.59 -12.22
CA ARG A 21 -14.78 20.48 -11.68
C ARG A 21 -14.61 20.70 -10.17
N PHE A 22 -14.78 21.94 -9.73
CA PHE A 22 -14.63 22.35 -8.33
C PHE A 22 -15.72 23.35 -7.92
N ILE A 23 -16.07 23.39 -6.64
CA ILE A 23 -16.85 24.49 -6.05
C ILE A 23 -16.03 25.79 -6.05
N LYS A 24 -16.70 26.95 -6.06
CA LYS A 24 -16.05 28.26 -6.22
C LYS A 24 -14.94 28.54 -5.19
N SER A 25 -15.16 28.16 -3.92
CA SER A 25 -14.19 28.33 -2.82
C SER A 25 -12.91 27.50 -2.99
N SER A 26 -13.02 26.33 -3.62
CA SER A 26 -11.89 25.43 -3.90
C SER A 26 -11.24 25.71 -5.25
N LEU A 27 -11.99 26.27 -6.22
CA LEU A 27 -11.50 26.55 -7.56
C LEU A 27 -10.36 27.57 -7.56
N ASP A 28 -10.48 28.66 -6.80
CA ASP A 28 -9.45 29.71 -6.75
C ASP A 28 -8.10 29.15 -6.24
N LYS A 29 -8.14 28.39 -5.13
CA LYS A 29 -6.95 27.69 -4.60
C LYS A 29 -6.43 26.65 -5.60
N HIS A 30 -7.32 25.93 -6.26
CA HIS A 30 -6.97 24.93 -7.25
C HIS A 30 -6.28 25.54 -8.48
N GLU A 31 -6.77 26.64 -9.05
CA GLU A 31 -6.19 27.23 -10.26
C GLU A 31 -4.74 27.67 -10.04
N GLN A 32 -4.46 28.30 -8.90
CA GLN A 32 -3.09 28.68 -8.53
C GLN A 32 -2.17 27.47 -8.40
N ALA A 33 -2.65 26.38 -7.78
CA ALA A 33 -1.88 25.14 -7.65
C ALA A 33 -1.72 24.42 -9.00
N CYS A 34 -2.80 24.33 -9.78
CA CYS A 34 -2.85 23.64 -11.06
C CYS A 34 -1.88 24.25 -12.06
N LYS A 35 -1.81 25.59 -12.15
CA LYS A 35 -0.84 26.32 -12.98
C LYS A 35 0.61 26.01 -12.60
N LYS A 36 0.90 25.85 -11.31
CA LYS A 36 2.24 25.47 -10.83
C LYS A 36 2.55 24.02 -11.20
N LEU A 37 1.59 23.12 -11.01
CA LEU A 37 1.76 21.69 -11.27
C LEU A 37 1.93 21.38 -12.77
N THR A 38 1.23 22.07 -13.66
CA THR A 38 1.40 21.84 -15.11
C THR A 38 2.76 22.30 -15.63
N LYS A 39 3.34 23.34 -15.03
CA LYS A 39 4.70 23.78 -15.36
C LYS A 39 5.78 22.82 -14.82
N ILE A 40 5.48 22.09 -13.74
CA ILE A 40 6.44 21.18 -13.09
C ILE A 40 6.28 19.77 -13.67
N GLN A 41 7.19 19.37 -14.55
CA GLN A 41 7.34 17.96 -14.94
C GLN A 41 8.06 17.21 -13.82
N ARG A 42 7.29 16.63 -12.88
CA ARG A 42 7.85 15.83 -11.77
C ARG A 42 8.52 14.58 -12.34
N LYS A 43 9.75 14.31 -11.92
CA LYS A 43 10.41 13.04 -12.20
C LYS A 43 9.63 11.89 -11.56
N VAL A 44 9.57 10.75 -12.25
CA VAL A 44 8.98 9.53 -11.69
C VAL A 44 9.73 9.18 -10.40
N PHE A 45 8.98 9.04 -9.31
CA PHE A 45 9.53 8.68 -8.03
C PHE A 45 10.00 7.23 -8.07
N ASP A 46 11.28 7.01 -7.74
CA ASP A 46 11.87 5.69 -7.71
C ASP A 46 12.07 5.23 -6.27
N SER A 47 11.18 4.36 -5.82
CA SER A 47 11.22 3.81 -4.45
C SER A 47 12.50 3.02 -4.16
N GLY A 48 13.10 2.39 -5.17
CA GLY A 48 14.35 1.64 -5.01
C GLY A 48 15.52 2.57 -4.72
N LYS A 49 15.63 3.65 -5.50
CA LYS A 49 16.66 4.68 -5.27
C LYS A 49 16.52 5.32 -3.90
N GLN A 50 15.29 5.61 -3.47
CA GLN A 50 15.03 6.28 -2.19
C GLN A 50 15.35 5.40 -0.98
N ARG A 51 15.14 4.08 -1.08
CA ARG A 51 15.60 3.12 -0.08
C ARG A 51 17.12 3.04 -0.04
N ALA A 52 17.77 2.93 -1.21
CA ALA A 52 19.24 2.85 -1.30
C ALA A 52 19.96 4.06 -0.69
N LEU A 53 19.38 5.27 -0.77
CA LEU A 53 20.00 6.47 -0.20
C LEU A 53 20.22 6.40 1.32
N ASN A 54 19.39 5.67 2.06
CA ASN A 54 19.46 5.58 3.53
C ASN A 54 19.85 4.18 4.01
N SER A 55 20.50 3.40 3.16
CA SER A 55 20.88 2.01 3.44
C SER A 55 22.21 1.68 2.80
N ASP A 56 22.85 0.60 3.23
CA ASP A 56 24.11 0.12 2.62
C ASP A 56 23.90 -0.57 1.25
N ILE A 57 22.71 -0.45 0.65
CA ILE A 57 22.38 -1.05 -0.64
C ILE A 57 23.02 -0.20 -1.75
N PRO A 58 23.94 -0.74 -2.55
CA PRO A 58 24.56 0.02 -3.63
C PRO A 58 23.54 0.34 -4.73
N ILE A 59 23.60 1.57 -5.24
CA ILE A 59 22.67 2.07 -6.26
C ILE A 59 22.67 1.26 -7.57
N ASN A 60 23.78 0.58 -7.87
CA ASN A 60 23.91 -0.29 -9.05
C ASN A 60 23.04 -1.54 -8.94
N ASP A 61 22.88 -2.11 -7.75
CA ASP A 61 22.04 -3.29 -7.56
C ASP A 61 20.56 -2.94 -7.77
N VAL A 62 20.13 -1.77 -7.28
CA VAL A 62 18.79 -1.25 -7.55
C VAL A 62 18.53 -1.10 -9.05
N ARG A 63 19.49 -0.55 -9.81
CA ARG A 63 19.37 -0.39 -11.27
C ARG A 63 19.31 -1.74 -11.98
N LYS A 64 20.10 -2.72 -11.54
CA LYS A 64 20.09 -4.07 -12.11
C LYS A 64 18.71 -4.73 -11.94
N VAL A 65 18.16 -4.69 -10.73
CA VAL A 65 16.81 -5.21 -10.43
C VAL A 65 15.74 -4.50 -11.25
N GLN A 66 15.84 -3.17 -11.41
CA GLN A 66 14.90 -2.42 -12.23
C GLN A 66 14.93 -2.90 -13.70
N LYS A 67 16.12 -3.10 -14.27
CA LYS A 67 16.28 -3.58 -15.65
C LYS A 67 15.74 -5.01 -15.83
N GLU A 68 15.92 -5.88 -14.84
CA GLU A 68 15.33 -7.22 -14.84
C GLU A 68 13.81 -7.18 -14.79
N ARG A 69 13.25 -6.29 -13.97
CA ARG A 69 11.80 -6.06 -13.90
C ARG A 69 11.23 -5.60 -15.24
N GLU A 70 11.92 -4.68 -15.92
CA GLU A 70 11.53 -4.19 -17.25
C GLU A 70 11.54 -5.32 -18.29
N LYS A 71 12.54 -6.20 -18.26
CA LYS A 71 12.60 -7.40 -19.13
C LYS A 71 11.44 -8.37 -18.87
N MET A 72 10.97 -8.49 -17.64
CA MET A 72 9.84 -9.37 -17.27
C MET A 72 8.46 -8.70 -17.40
N GLY A 73 8.34 -7.60 -18.14
CA GLY A 73 7.05 -6.94 -18.39
C GLY A 73 6.55 -6.10 -17.20
N GLY A 74 7.44 -5.68 -16.30
CA GLY A 74 7.11 -4.75 -15.22
C GLY A 74 6.54 -5.41 -13.96
N VAL A 75 6.41 -6.73 -13.91
CA VAL A 75 5.87 -7.45 -12.74
C VAL A 75 6.82 -8.59 -12.39
N PHE A 76 7.25 -8.63 -11.12
CA PHE A 76 7.89 -9.84 -10.61
C PHE A 76 6.80 -10.85 -10.26
N PRO A 77 6.91 -12.11 -10.72
CA PRO A 77 5.98 -13.15 -10.33
C PRO A 77 6.02 -13.28 -8.82
N ARG A 78 4.85 -13.32 -8.17
CA ARG A 78 4.79 -13.61 -6.74
C ARG A 78 5.33 -15.02 -6.53
N PRO A 79 6.27 -15.22 -5.59
CA PRO A 79 6.69 -16.56 -5.23
C PRO A 79 5.47 -17.39 -4.84
N GLN A 80 5.34 -18.58 -5.40
CA GLN A 80 4.37 -19.56 -4.93
C GLN A 80 4.89 -20.04 -3.57
N THR A 81 4.13 -19.76 -2.51
CA THR A 81 4.50 -20.13 -1.14
C THR A 81 3.44 -21.02 -0.55
N ASN A 82 3.85 -22.04 0.20
CA ASN A 82 2.95 -22.96 0.87
C ASN A 82 2.47 -22.41 2.22
N TRP A 83 2.06 -21.13 2.26
CA TRP A 83 1.82 -20.41 3.51
C TRP A 83 0.71 -21.05 4.34
N ARG A 84 -0.33 -21.56 3.68
CA ARG A 84 -1.48 -22.17 4.33
C ARG A 84 -1.07 -23.42 5.09
N GLU A 85 -0.33 -24.32 4.45
CA GLU A 85 0.17 -25.53 5.12
C GLU A 85 1.11 -25.17 6.28
N ARG A 86 2.05 -24.24 6.07
CA ARG A 86 2.96 -23.78 7.14
C ARG A 86 2.23 -23.14 8.31
N HIS A 87 1.16 -22.41 8.04
CA HIS A 87 0.33 -21.81 9.07
C HIS A 87 -0.47 -22.88 9.84
N GLU A 88 -1.07 -23.83 9.12
CA GLU A 88 -1.81 -24.94 9.72
C GLU A 88 -0.90 -25.82 10.59
N GLU A 89 0.31 -26.13 10.12
CA GLU A 89 1.36 -26.84 10.86
C GLU A 89 1.73 -26.08 12.15
N PHE A 90 1.97 -24.76 12.06
CA PHE A 90 2.27 -23.93 13.21
C PHE A 90 1.12 -23.88 14.23
N ILE A 91 -0.11 -23.64 13.78
CA ILE A 91 -1.28 -23.59 14.66
C ILE A 91 -1.53 -24.95 15.31
N GLY A 92 -1.34 -26.05 14.57
CA GLY A 92 -1.40 -27.42 15.09
C GLY A 92 -0.40 -27.63 16.23
N ALA A 93 0.86 -27.28 16.02
CA ALA A 93 1.91 -27.39 17.04
C ALA A 93 1.63 -26.53 18.29
N VAL A 94 1.14 -25.30 18.11
CA VAL A 94 0.75 -24.42 19.22
C VAL A 94 -0.43 -25.00 19.98
N SER A 95 -1.44 -25.53 19.29
CA SER A 95 -2.62 -26.15 19.91
C SER A 95 -2.24 -27.40 20.70
N ALA A 96 -1.45 -28.30 20.13
CA ALA A 96 -0.96 -29.50 20.80
C ALA A 96 -0.18 -29.16 22.07
N SER A 97 0.71 -28.17 22.00
CA SER A 97 1.48 -27.70 23.16
C SER A 97 0.58 -27.16 24.28
N LYS A 98 -0.48 -26.41 23.93
CA LYS A 98 -1.47 -25.91 24.90
C LYS A 98 -2.29 -27.05 25.51
N GLN A 99 -2.63 -28.08 24.75
CA GLN A 99 -3.36 -29.25 25.26
C GLN A 99 -2.53 -30.00 26.29
N VAL A 100 -1.25 -30.28 26.00
CA VAL A 100 -0.31 -30.88 26.96
C VAL A 100 -0.19 -30.02 28.22
N GLY A 101 0.00 -28.70 28.07
CA GLY A 101 0.09 -27.77 29.20
C GLY A 101 -1.18 -27.71 30.06
N ASN A 102 -2.36 -27.86 29.45
CA ASN A 102 -3.62 -27.91 30.17
C ASN A 102 -3.81 -29.23 30.91
N ALA A 103 -3.51 -30.36 30.25
CA ALA A 103 -3.60 -31.69 30.86
C ALA A 103 -2.71 -31.82 32.10
N LEU A 104 -1.48 -31.30 32.03
CA LEU A 104 -0.57 -31.24 33.18
C LEU A 104 -1.13 -30.41 34.35
N LYS A 105 -1.86 -29.32 34.08
CA LYS A 105 -2.44 -28.46 35.12
C LYS A 105 -3.68 -29.06 35.77
N THR A 106 -4.52 -29.75 35.00
CA THR A 106 -5.79 -30.31 35.47
C THR A 106 -5.66 -31.76 35.94
N GLY A 107 -4.49 -32.39 35.75
CA GLY A 107 -4.26 -33.79 36.09
C GLY A 107 -4.97 -34.77 35.13
N ALA A 108 -5.42 -34.29 33.97
CA ALA A 108 -6.03 -35.12 32.94
C ALA A 108 -4.95 -35.93 32.18
N PRO A 109 -5.30 -37.08 31.58
CA PRO A 109 -4.35 -37.86 30.79
C PRO A 109 -3.83 -37.05 29.60
N LEU A 110 -2.54 -37.23 29.30
CA LEU A 110 -1.87 -36.53 28.20
C LEU A 110 -2.39 -37.03 26.84
N PRO A 111 -2.60 -36.11 25.87
CA PRO A 111 -2.95 -36.46 24.50
C PRO A 111 -1.75 -37.02 23.71
#